data_AF-A0A920VV74-F1
#
_entry.id   AF-A0A920VV74-F1
#
_cell.length_a   1.000
_cell.length_b   1.000
_cell.length_c   1.000
_cell.angle_alpha   90.00
_cell.angle_beta   90.00
_cell.angle_gamma   90.00
#
_symmetry.space_group_name_H-M   'P 1'
#
loop_
_entity.id
_entity.type
_entity.pdbx_description
1 polymer ?
#
loop_
_entity_poly.entity_id
_entity_poly.type
_entity_poly.pdbx_seq_one_letter_code
_entity_poly.pdbx_strand_id
1 'polypeptide(L)'
;MELLSTLLGLSAVHAQSLNRENVFNSLYNREVYATSGERILLWFDLIHPVLGKIPMGSEISIKQTNPTFSVTAIGSFKQEPGCPDYVHTSLEKDAISRLCLNECYNPTNERNKIDRIEVIKITVTKDLDNLDEVIQDPWKVFSCKDNGEGCSFQFTDSDFLNAKDETVYYVRAIQEASLAVGGDPLRCELDEDGECLKTVPCYASGPKFDPNDDCLAPIGERAWSSPIFITHENPS
;
A
#
# COMPACT_ATOMS: atom_id res chain seq x y z
N MET A 1 -2.49 -11.58 10.08
CA MET A 1 -2.46 -10.18 9.64
C MET A 1 -3.40 -9.38 10.49
N GLU A 2 -2.86 -8.43 11.24
CA GLU A 2 -3.61 -7.55 12.14
C GLU A 2 -3.40 -6.11 11.66
N LEU A 3 -4.46 -5.30 11.66
CA LEU A 3 -4.45 -3.93 11.14
C LEU A 3 -4.57 -2.96 12.32
N LEU A 4 -3.53 -2.16 12.58
CA LEU A 4 -3.62 -1.05 13.54
C LEU A 4 -4.09 0.21 12.82
N SER A 5 -5.14 0.85 13.36
CA SER A 5 -5.79 2.04 12.78
C SER A 5 -5.18 3.33 13.31
N THR A 6 -4.66 4.16 12.42
CA THR A 6 -4.34 5.58 12.66
C THR A 6 -5.01 6.40 11.58
N LEU A 7 -6.24 6.88 11.84
CA LEU A 7 -7.12 7.86 11.17
C LEU A 7 -7.04 8.20 9.66
N LEU A 8 -5.99 7.90 8.90
CA LEU A 8 -5.90 8.03 7.43
C LEU A 8 -5.04 6.91 6.78
N GLY A 9 -4.71 5.85 7.52
CA GLY A 9 -3.99 4.69 6.98
C GLY A 9 -3.92 3.53 7.97
N LEU A 10 -3.73 2.32 7.46
CA LEU A 10 -3.57 1.10 8.27
C LEU A 10 -2.15 0.57 8.14
N SER A 11 -1.60 0.07 9.25
CA SER A 11 -0.39 -0.77 9.21
C SER A 11 -0.80 -2.22 9.37
N ALA A 12 -0.35 -3.06 8.43
CA ALA A 12 -0.56 -4.49 8.41
C ALA A 12 0.74 -5.21 8.76
N VAL A 13 0.60 -6.26 9.58
CA VAL A 13 1.74 -7.03 10.09
C VAL A 13 1.67 -8.48 9.62
N HIS A 14 2.76 -8.99 9.04
CA HIS A 14 2.94 -10.41 8.77
C HIS A 14 3.51 -11.08 10.01
N ALA A 15 2.66 -11.75 10.78
CA ALA A 15 3.03 -12.44 12.01
C ALA A 15 2.61 -13.91 11.95
N GLN A 16 3.42 -14.80 12.52
CA GLN A 16 3.15 -16.23 12.57
C GLN A 16 1.86 -16.56 13.35
N SER A 17 1.50 -15.75 14.35
CA SER A 17 0.24 -15.86 15.07
C SER A 17 -0.20 -14.51 15.65
N LEU A 18 -1.47 -14.41 16.03
CA LEU A 18 -2.08 -13.21 16.63
C LEU A 18 -1.79 -13.07 18.14
N ASN A 19 -0.59 -13.46 18.58
CA ASN A 19 -0.19 -13.19 19.96
C ASN A 19 0.66 -11.92 19.98
N ARG A 20 0.67 -11.23 21.14
CA ARG A 20 1.38 -9.97 21.31
C ARG A 20 2.85 -10.09 20.88
N GLU A 21 3.55 -11.13 21.31
CA GLU A 21 4.97 -11.30 21.02
C GLU A 21 5.25 -11.35 19.51
N ASN A 22 4.52 -12.17 18.77
CA ASN A 22 4.69 -12.32 17.33
C ASN A 22 4.33 -11.05 16.56
N VAL A 23 3.26 -10.35 16.95
CA VAL A 23 2.89 -9.06 16.33
C VAL A 23 3.98 -8.01 16.54
N PHE A 24 4.47 -7.88 17.78
CA PHE A 24 5.53 -6.92 18.08
C PHE A 24 6.87 -7.31 17.43
N ASN A 25 7.21 -8.60 17.38
CA ASN A 25 8.42 -9.07 16.70
C ASN A 25 8.40 -8.71 15.21
N SER A 26 7.28 -8.94 14.52
CA SER A 26 7.15 -8.57 13.10
C SER A 26 7.21 -7.06 12.88
N LEU A 27 6.63 -6.26 13.79
CA LEU A 27 6.78 -4.79 13.77
C LEU A 27 8.26 -4.37 13.90
N TYR A 28 8.99 -4.93 14.87
CA TYR A 28 10.41 -4.62 15.06
C TYR A 28 11.30 -5.11 13.91
N ASN A 29 10.96 -6.26 13.33
CA ASN A 29 11.63 -6.80 12.14
C ASN A 29 11.21 -6.11 10.84
N ARG A 30 10.28 -5.15 10.90
CA ARG A 30 9.73 -4.41 9.76
C ARG A 30 9.05 -5.32 8.72
N GLU A 31 8.56 -6.48 9.13
CA GLU A 31 7.76 -7.38 8.29
C GLU A 31 6.30 -6.88 8.20
N VAL A 32 6.18 -5.67 7.69
CA VAL A 32 4.96 -4.85 7.72
C VAL A 32 4.77 -4.14 6.39
N TYR A 33 3.55 -3.68 6.16
CA TYR A 33 3.23 -2.82 5.04
C TYR A 33 2.10 -1.86 5.45
N ALA A 34 2.03 -0.71 4.78
CA ALA A 34 1.01 0.30 5.06
C ALA A 34 -0.06 0.30 3.96
N THR A 35 -1.28 0.71 4.29
CA THR A 35 -2.33 0.99 3.30
C THR A 35 -2.92 2.37 3.53
N SER A 36 -3.49 2.98 2.47
CA SER A 36 -4.13 4.30 2.55
C SER A 36 -5.51 4.31 3.23
N GLY A 37 -5.96 3.16 3.73
CA GLY A 37 -7.21 3.02 4.48
C GLY A 37 -7.89 1.68 4.21
N GLU A 38 -7.82 1.21 2.97
CA GLU A 38 -8.39 -0.07 2.57
C GLU A 38 -7.58 -1.27 3.06
N ARG A 39 -8.25 -2.39 3.35
CA ARG A 39 -7.63 -3.62 3.86
C ARG A 39 -7.02 -4.47 2.74
N ILE A 40 -6.15 -3.86 1.93
CA ILE A 40 -5.39 -4.52 0.86
C ILE A 40 -4.38 -5.49 1.48
N LEU A 41 -4.19 -6.64 0.85
CA LEU A 41 -3.17 -7.63 1.23
C LEU A 41 -1.94 -7.48 0.33
N LEU A 42 -0.74 -7.49 0.92
CA LEU A 42 0.51 -7.32 0.17
C LEU A 42 1.62 -8.20 0.73
N TRP A 43 2.30 -8.91 -0.17
CA TRP A 43 3.52 -9.67 0.08
C TRP A 43 4.60 -9.24 -0.92
N PHE A 44 5.82 -9.11 -0.42
CA PHE A 44 6.99 -8.74 -1.19
C PHE A 44 8.19 -9.46 -0.59
N ASP A 45 8.71 -10.43 -1.34
CA ASP A 45 9.81 -11.28 -0.91
C ASP A 45 10.95 -11.23 -1.91
N LEU A 46 12.19 -11.18 -1.43
CA LEU A 46 13.38 -11.52 -2.21
C LEU A 46 13.51 -13.05 -2.26
N ILE A 47 13.70 -13.61 -3.45
CA ILE A 47 13.91 -15.03 -3.70
C ILE A 47 15.41 -15.30 -3.78
N HIS A 48 16.00 -15.69 -2.64
CA HIS A 48 17.41 -16.02 -2.56
C HIS A 48 17.63 -17.51 -2.90
N PRO A 49 18.63 -17.86 -3.74
CA PRO A 49 18.84 -19.24 -4.21
C PRO A 49 19.13 -20.26 -3.08
N VAL A 50 19.80 -19.81 -2.01
CA VAL A 50 20.15 -20.65 -0.85
C VAL A 50 19.20 -20.46 0.34
N LEU A 51 19.00 -19.21 0.78
CA LEU A 51 18.18 -18.87 1.96
C LEU A 51 16.66 -18.97 1.73
N GLY A 52 16.21 -19.11 0.48
CA GLY A 52 14.79 -19.15 0.13
C GLY A 52 14.17 -17.76 0.13
N LYS A 53 12.92 -17.65 0.62
CA LYS A 53 12.18 -16.39 0.67
C LYS A 53 12.66 -15.52 1.82
N ILE A 54 13.03 -14.28 1.50
CA ILE A 54 13.43 -13.26 2.45
C ILE A 54 12.38 -12.15 2.41
N PRO A 55 11.67 -11.89 3.52
CA PRO A 55 10.50 -11.03 3.50
C PRO A 55 10.87 -9.55 3.44
N MET A 56 9.89 -8.72 3.09
CA MET A 56 9.96 -7.26 3.22
C MET A 56 10.46 -6.81 4.60
N GLY A 57 11.18 -5.69 4.66
CA GLY A 57 11.79 -5.18 5.89
C GLY A 57 13.21 -5.72 6.17
N SER A 58 13.66 -6.69 5.38
CA SER A 58 14.98 -7.30 5.52
C SER A 58 16.11 -6.43 4.96
N GLU A 59 17.29 -6.59 5.55
CA GLU A 59 18.56 -6.07 5.04
C GLU A 59 19.45 -7.28 4.72
N ILE A 60 20.02 -7.31 3.51
CA ILE A 60 20.86 -8.44 3.07
C ILE A 60 22.01 -7.98 2.18
N SER A 61 23.14 -8.69 2.29
CA SER A 61 24.24 -8.64 1.32
C SER A 61 24.17 -9.85 0.41
N ILE A 62 24.24 -9.65 -0.91
CA ILE A 62 24.23 -10.75 -1.90
C ILE A 62 25.55 -10.80 -2.70
N LYS A 63 26.03 -12.01 -3.00
CA LYS A 63 27.19 -12.23 -3.87
C LYS A 63 26.77 -12.20 -5.32
N GLN A 64 27.41 -11.33 -6.12
CA GLN A 64 27.45 -11.31 -7.59
C GLN A 64 26.30 -12.04 -8.33
N THR A 65 25.06 -11.79 -7.92
CA THR A 65 23.85 -12.35 -8.49
C THR A 65 22.77 -11.28 -8.55
N ASN A 66 21.96 -11.33 -9.59
CA ASN A 66 20.85 -10.41 -9.78
C ASN A 66 19.69 -10.77 -8.84
N PRO A 67 19.19 -9.83 -8.02
CA PRO A 67 18.11 -10.12 -7.08
C PRO A 67 16.81 -10.37 -7.86
N THR A 68 16.11 -11.44 -7.47
CA THR A 68 14.80 -11.80 -8.01
C THR A 68 13.77 -11.72 -6.91
N PHE A 69 12.65 -11.07 -7.17
CA PHE A 69 11.61 -10.81 -6.19
C PHE A 69 10.31 -11.49 -6.59
N SER A 70 9.50 -11.82 -5.60
CA SER A 70 8.12 -12.26 -5.75
C SER A 70 7.20 -11.24 -5.08
N VAL A 71 6.16 -10.83 -5.80
CA VAL A 71 5.14 -9.92 -5.29
C VAL A 71 3.80 -10.59 -5.37
N THR A 72 2.97 -10.41 -4.35
CA THR A 72 1.56 -10.79 -4.38
C THR A 72 0.74 -9.66 -3.75
N ALA A 73 -0.32 -9.22 -4.42
CA ALA A 73 -1.28 -8.28 -3.85
C ALA A 73 -2.70 -8.74 -4.09
N ILE A 74 -3.58 -8.51 -3.12
CA ILE A 74 -5.00 -8.87 -3.18
C ILE A 74 -5.80 -7.67 -2.67
N GLY A 75 -6.77 -7.18 -3.46
CA GLY A 75 -7.55 -6.00 -3.09
C GLY A 75 -8.42 -6.20 -1.86
N SER A 76 -8.91 -5.11 -1.28
CA SER A 76 -9.78 -5.13 -0.11
C SER A 76 -11.15 -5.73 -0.43
N PHE A 77 -11.88 -6.15 0.61
CA PHE A 77 -13.29 -6.52 0.42
C PHE A 77 -14.14 -5.29 0.15
N LYS A 78 -15.06 -5.39 -0.81
CA LYS A 78 -16.08 -4.36 -1.00
C LYS A 78 -16.94 -4.27 0.26
N GLN A 79 -17.26 -3.05 0.70
CA GLN A 79 -18.07 -2.80 1.88
C GLN A 79 -19.55 -2.66 1.50
N GLU A 80 -20.43 -3.28 2.28
CA GLU A 80 -21.86 -2.95 2.31
C GLU A 80 -22.08 -1.76 3.26
N PRO A 81 -23.12 -0.93 3.03
CA PRO A 81 -23.45 0.14 3.96
C PRO A 81 -23.86 -0.42 5.33
N GLY A 82 -23.61 0.35 6.39
CA GLY A 82 -24.13 0.04 7.72
C GLY A 82 -23.24 -0.89 8.54
N CYS A 83 -23.85 -1.63 9.47
CA CYS A 83 -23.17 -2.57 10.34
C CYS A 83 -23.69 -4.00 10.15
N PRO A 84 -22.81 -5.02 10.16
CA PRO A 84 -23.26 -6.40 10.05
C PRO A 84 -24.02 -6.83 11.30
N ASP A 85 -24.99 -7.75 11.13
CA ASP A 85 -25.93 -8.17 12.18
C ASP A 85 -25.24 -8.63 13.48
N TYR A 86 -24.06 -9.25 13.38
CA TYR A 86 -23.32 -9.72 14.56
C TYR A 86 -22.87 -8.57 15.47
N VAL A 87 -22.66 -7.35 14.97
CA VAL A 87 -22.24 -6.21 15.80
C VAL A 87 -23.33 -5.84 16.80
N HIS A 88 -24.60 -5.97 16.41
CA HIS A 88 -25.75 -5.74 17.29
C HIS A 88 -25.88 -6.74 18.44
N THR A 89 -25.15 -7.87 18.39
CA THR A 89 -25.09 -8.83 19.50
C THR A 89 -24.11 -8.42 20.60
N SER A 90 -23.13 -7.56 20.26
CA SER A 90 -22.04 -7.15 21.16
C SER A 90 -22.14 -5.70 21.62
N LEU A 91 -22.81 -4.83 20.85
CA LEU A 91 -22.98 -3.41 21.15
C LEU A 91 -24.45 -3.00 21.02
N GLU A 92 -24.92 -2.18 21.95
CA GLU A 92 -26.23 -1.54 21.85
C GLU A 92 -26.27 -0.51 20.71
N LYS A 93 -27.47 -0.21 20.19
CA LYS A 93 -27.65 0.70 19.03
C LYS A 93 -27.05 2.08 19.26
N ASP A 94 -27.23 2.66 20.44
CA ASP A 94 -26.70 3.98 20.78
C ASP A 94 -25.16 3.97 20.81
N ALA A 95 -24.55 2.86 21.23
CA ALA A 95 -23.10 2.69 21.22
C ALA A 95 -22.58 2.56 19.78
N ILE A 96 -23.27 1.81 18.91
CA ILE A 96 -22.93 1.68 17.49
C ILE A 96 -23.03 3.04 16.79
N SER A 97 -24.11 3.78 17.00
CA SER A 97 -24.28 5.11 16.41
C SER A 97 -23.22 6.09 16.90
N ARG A 98 -22.79 6.00 18.16
CA ARG A 98 -21.78 6.93 18.71
C ARG A 98 -20.35 6.57 18.30
N LEU A 99 -20.01 5.29 18.26
CA LEU A 99 -18.64 4.81 18.02
C LEU A 99 -18.33 4.63 16.54
N CYS A 100 -19.30 4.10 15.79
CA CYS A 100 -19.14 3.74 14.38
C CYS A 100 -19.87 4.71 13.46
N LEU A 101 -20.67 5.65 13.98
CA LEU A 101 -21.57 6.49 13.18
C LEU A 101 -22.51 5.66 12.28
N ASN A 102 -22.85 4.45 12.75
CA ASN A 102 -23.58 3.42 12.01
C ASN A 102 -22.86 2.85 10.77
N GLU A 103 -21.60 3.17 10.55
CA GLU A 103 -20.77 2.61 9.49
C GLU A 103 -19.67 1.73 10.09
N CYS A 104 -19.92 0.43 10.14
CA CYS A 104 -18.96 -0.55 10.65
C CYS A 104 -18.17 -1.18 9.50
N TYR A 105 -17.09 -1.90 9.84
CA TYR A 105 -16.48 -2.80 8.86
C TYR A 105 -17.49 -3.90 8.48
N ASN A 106 -18.03 -3.82 7.26
CA ASN A 106 -19.12 -4.64 6.76
C ASN A 106 -18.75 -5.26 5.40
N PRO A 107 -17.81 -6.22 5.37
CA PRO A 107 -17.28 -6.75 4.12
C PRO A 107 -18.28 -7.69 3.42
N THR A 108 -18.36 -7.57 2.10
CA THR A 108 -18.95 -8.59 1.22
C THR A 108 -17.99 -9.77 1.02
N ASN A 109 -18.43 -10.76 0.24
CA ASN A 109 -17.57 -11.83 -0.25
C ASN A 109 -16.81 -11.47 -1.54
N GLU A 110 -17.00 -10.26 -2.07
CA GLU A 110 -16.30 -9.77 -3.26
C GLU A 110 -15.14 -8.86 -2.87
N ARG A 111 -14.06 -8.92 -3.66
CA ARG A 111 -12.92 -8.03 -3.51
C ARG A 111 -12.90 -7.00 -4.62
N ASN A 112 -12.41 -5.81 -4.27
CA ASN A 112 -11.92 -4.86 -5.25
C ASN A 112 -10.71 -5.47 -5.98
N LYS A 113 -10.56 -5.13 -7.25
CA LYS A 113 -9.47 -5.60 -8.09
C LYS A 113 -8.19 -4.81 -7.85
N ILE A 114 -7.04 -5.45 -7.91
CA ILE A 114 -5.77 -4.75 -8.10
C ILE A 114 -5.67 -4.28 -9.56
N ASP A 115 -5.47 -2.98 -9.77
CA ASP A 115 -5.27 -2.39 -11.09
C ASP A 115 -3.84 -2.63 -11.58
N ARG A 116 -2.86 -2.31 -10.72
CA ARG A 116 -1.44 -2.47 -11.03
C ARG A 116 -0.58 -2.56 -9.76
N ILE A 117 0.63 -3.05 -9.95
CA ILE A 117 1.69 -3.00 -8.95
C ILE A 117 2.88 -2.27 -9.53
N GLU A 118 3.38 -1.30 -8.79
CA GLU A 118 4.53 -0.48 -9.12
C GLU A 118 5.71 -0.92 -8.25
N VAL A 119 6.87 -1.11 -8.86
CA VAL A 119 8.13 -1.39 -8.18
C VAL A 119 8.93 -0.10 -8.13
N ILE A 120 9.40 0.27 -6.95
CA ILE A 120 10.25 1.43 -6.73
C ILE A 120 11.66 0.92 -6.44
N LYS A 121 12.63 1.53 -7.10
CA LYS A 121 14.06 1.24 -6.93
C LYS A 121 14.77 2.53 -6.55
N ILE A 122 15.53 2.51 -5.46
CA ILE A 122 16.33 3.63 -5.00
C ILE A 122 17.76 3.17 -4.82
N THR A 123 18.71 3.76 -5.54
CA THR A 123 20.14 3.51 -5.32
C THR A 123 20.72 4.60 -4.42
N VAL A 124 21.37 4.20 -3.34
CA VAL A 124 21.99 5.14 -2.39
C VAL A 124 23.12 5.87 -3.10
N THR A 125 23.12 7.20 -3.04
CA THR A 125 24.15 8.04 -3.64
C THR A 125 24.56 9.17 -2.71
N LYS A 126 25.79 9.67 -2.88
CA LYS A 126 26.26 10.92 -2.25
C LYS A 126 26.06 12.14 -3.15
N ASP A 127 25.75 11.91 -4.42
CA ASP A 127 25.50 12.95 -5.40
C ASP A 127 24.03 13.40 -5.31
N LEU A 128 23.81 14.55 -4.68
CA LEU A 128 22.48 15.12 -4.47
C LEU A 128 21.96 15.88 -5.70
N ASP A 129 22.81 16.15 -6.69
CA ASP A 129 22.43 16.91 -7.88
C ASP A 129 21.75 16.02 -8.94
N ASN A 130 21.87 14.69 -8.82
CA ASN A 130 21.37 13.71 -9.79
C ASN A 130 20.38 12.69 -9.17
N LEU A 131 19.51 13.14 -8.26
CA LEU A 131 18.55 12.27 -7.56
C LEU A 131 17.53 11.59 -8.49
N ASP A 132 17.16 12.23 -9.59
CA ASP A 132 16.19 11.70 -10.55
C ASP A 132 16.71 10.44 -11.27
N GLU A 133 18.02 10.25 -11.35
CA GLU A 133 18.63 9.05 -11.94
C GLU A 133 18.59 7.85 -10.98
N VAL A 134 18.66 8.12 -9.67
CA VAL A 134 18.80 7.09 -8.63
C VAL A 134 17.49 6.77 -7.91
N ILE A 135 16.49 7.67 -7.92
CA ILE A 135 15.15 7.45 -7.37
C ILE A 135 14.20 7.13 -8.53
N GLN A 136 13.92 5.85 -8.72
CA GLN A 136 13.05 5.37 -9.79
C GLN A 136 11.68 4.99 -9.23
N ASP A 137 10.76 5.97 -9.21
CA ASP A 137 9.36 5.81 -8.77
C ASP A 137 8.38 6.23 -9.89
N PRO A 138 7.80 5.29 -10.66
CA PRO A 138 8.05 3.84 -10.63
C PRO A 138 9.24 3.42 -11.50
N TRP A 139 9.96 2.38 -11.09
CA TRP A 139 10.96 1.68 -11.92
C TRP A 139 10.32 0.68 -12.88
N LYS A 140 9.37 -0.11 -12.38
CA LYS A 140 8.57 -1.06 -13.19
C LYS A 140 7.10 -0.94 -12.83
N VAL A 141 6.24 -1.11 -13.82
CA VAL A 141 4.79 -1.12 -13.64
C VAL A 141 4.23 -2.41 -14.24
N PHE A 142 3.48 -3.16 -13.44
CA PHE A 142 2.85 -4.40 -13.85
C PHE A 142 1.32 -4.24 -13.76
N SER A 143 0.66 -4.19 -14.92
CA SER A 143 -0.80 -4.22 -14.98
C SER A 143 -1.33 -5.58 -14.51
N CYS A 144 -2.35 -5.54 -13.66
CA CYS A 144 -2.94 -6.73 -13.07
C CYS A 144 -4.27 -7.07 -13.77
N LYS A 145 -4.41 -8.33 -14.21
CA LYS A 145 -5.67 -8.84 -14.77
C LYS A 145 -6.46 -9.56 -13.68
N ASP A 146 -6.78 -8.84 -12.61
CA ASP A 146 -7.43 -9.39 -11.43
C ASP A 146 -8.88 -9.81 -11.72
N ASN A 147 -9.21 -11.06 -11.38
CA ASN A 147 -10.57 -11.61 -11.41
C ASN A 147 -11.21 -11.70 -10.00
N GLY A 148 -10.59 -11.10 -8.98
CA GLY A 148 -10.99 -11.12 -7.57
C GLY A 148 -10.05 -11.93 -6.67
N GLU A 149 -9.05 -12.60 -7.23
CA GLU A 149 -8.07 -13.42 -6.49
C GLU A 149 -6.74 -12.69 -6.23
N GLY A 150 -6.58 -11.47 -6.75
CA GLY A 150 -5.35 -10.69 -6.70
C GLY A 150 -4.40 -10.98 -7.86
N CYS A 151 -3.18 -10.45 -7.75
CA CYS A 151 -2.10 -10.72 -8.69
C CYS A 151 -0.83 -11.18 -7.99
N SER A 152 -0.09 -12.04 -8.67
CA SER A 152 1.25 -12.43 -8.28
C SER A 152 2.18 -12.47 -9.49
N PHE A 153 3.40 -11.96 -9.33
CA PHE A 153 4.44 -12.04 -10.36
C PHE A 153 5.83 -12.08 -9.72
N GLN A 154 6.81 -12.43 -10.55
CA GLN A 154 8.23 -12.34 -10.21
C GLN A 154 8.94 -11.42 -11.18
N PHE A 155 9.96 -10.73 -10.69
CA PHE A 155 10.83 -9.89 -11.51
C PHE A 155 12.27 -9.94 -11.00
N THR A 156 13.21 -9.68 -11.91
CA THR A 156 14.64 -9.62 -11.60
C THR A 156 15.17 -8.22 -11.94
N ASP A 157 16.11 -7.72 -11.14
CA ASP A 157 16.95 -6.58 -11.55
C ASP A 157 18.22 -7.09 -12.24
N SER A 158 18.22 -7.04 -13.58
CA SER A 158 19.36 -7.46 -14.39
C SER A 158 20.56 -6.52 -14.29
N ASP A 159 20.32 -5.27 -13.90
CA ASP A 159 21.33 -4.21 -13.87
C ASP A 159 21.89 -4.00 -12.46
N PHE A 160 21.42 -4.75 -11.47
CA PHE A 160 21.90 -4.66 -10.09
C PHE A 160 23.41 -4.83 -9.98
N LEU A 161 24.00 -5.73 -10.77
CA LEU A 161 25.46 -5.94 -10.76
C LEU A 161 26.26 -4.75 -11.31
N ASN A 162 25.62 -3.83 -12.00
CA ASN A 162 26.24 -2.59 -12.46
C ASN A 162 26.17 -1.50 -11.38
N ALA A 163 25.18 -1.57 -10.49
CA ALA A 163 25.16 -0.77 -9.29
C ALA A 163 26.30 -1.23 -8.36
N LYS A 164 26.99 -0.29 -7.73
CA LYS A 164 28.02 -0.58 -6.73
C LYS A 164 27.56 -0.28 -5.31
N ASP A 165 26.54 0.57 -5.22
CA ASP A 165 26.01 1.08 -3.98
C ASP A 165 24.79 0.29 -3.52
N GLU A 166 24.46 0.45 -2.24
CA GLU A 166 23.25 -0.11 -1.66
C GLU A 166 22.02 0.28 -2.48
N THR A 167 21.15 -0.69 -2.74
CA THR A 167 19.90 -0.47 -3.47
C THR A 167 18.72 -0.93 -2.64
N VAL A 168 17.72 -0.07 -2.57
CA VAL A 168 16.49 -0.26 -1.83
C VAL A 168 15.36 -0.56 -2.81
N TYR A 169 14.58 -1.58 -2.52
CA TYR A 169 13.39 -1.93 -3.28
C TYR A 169 12.17 -1.93 -2.38
N TYR A 170 11.07 -1.36 -2.85
CA TYR A 170 9.76 -1.58 -2.27
C TYR A 170 8.71 -1.58 -3.36
N VAL A 171 7.51 -2.06 -3.04
CA VAL A 171 6.41 -2.13 -3.99
C VAL A 171 5.21 -1.36 -3.50
N ARG A 172 4.47 -0.80 -4.45
CA ARG A 172 3.19 -0.13 -4.25
C ARG A 172 2.13 -0.83 -5.07
N ALA A 173 1.19 -1.51 -4.41
CA ALA A 173 0.00 -2.05 -5.05
C ALA A 173 -1.09 -0.98 -5.12
N ILE A 174 -1.78 -0.89 -6.26
CA ILE A 174 -2.83 0.09 -6.51
C ILE A 174 -4.09 -0.66 -6.89
N GLN A 175 -5.14 -0.45 -6.11
CA GLN A 175 -6.46 -1.00 -6.34
C GLN A 175 -7.21 -0.20 -7.41
N GLU A 176 -8.22 -0.82 -8.03
CA GLU A 176 -9.19 -0.12 -8.87
C GLU A 176 -9.78 1.08 -8.13
N ALA A 177 -10.02 2.16 -8.87
CA ALA A 177 -10.44 3.41 -8.26
C ALA A 177 -11.84 3.28 -7.65
N SER A 178 -11.97 3.71 -6.39
CA SER A 178 -13.23 3.85 -5.69
C SER A 178 -13.39 5.27 -5.16
N LEU A 179 -14.62 5.68 -4.90
CA LEU A 179 -14.88 6.97 -4.28
C LEU A 179 -14.30 6.98 -2.87
N ALA A 180 -13.49 7.99 -2.56
CA ALA A 180 -12.96 8.24 -1.23
C ALA A 180 -13.16 9.70 -0.84
N VAL A 181 -13.41 9.93 0.44
CA VAL A 181 -13.47 11.27 1.02
C VAL A 181 -12.10 11.92 0.90
N GLY A 182 -12.05 13.11 0.29
CA GLY A 182 -10.80 13.82 0.05
C GLY A 182 -9.89 13.14 -0.96
N GLY A 183 -10.42 12.25 -1.83
CA GLY A 183 -9.65 11.61 -2.90
C GLY A 183 -9.05 12.60 -3.90
N ASP A 184 -9.65 13.79 -4.00
CA ASP A 184 -9.16 14.95 -4.76
C ASP A 184 -9.38 16.23 -3.93
N PRO A 185 -8.45 16.56 -3.00
CA PRO A 185 -8.65 17.65 -2.06
C PRO A 185 -8.59 19.04 -2.72
N LEU A 186 -8.02 19.12 -3.93
CA LEU A 186 -7.88 20.34 -4.73
C LEU A 186 -8.60 20.20 -6.06
N ARG A 187 -9.78 19.56 -6.06
CA ARG A 187 -10.60 19.33 -7.25
C ARG A 187 -10.80 20.58 -8.08
N CYS A 188 -10.94 20.39 -9.39
CA CYS A 188 -11.05 21.49 -10.32
C CYS A 188 -12.39 21.52 -11.07
N GLU A 189 -12.94 22.72 -11.24
CA GLU A 189 -13.96 22.99 -12.25
C GLU A 189 -13.29 22.96 -13.63
N LEU A 190 -13.66 21.97 -14.45
CA LEU A 190 -13.11 21.79 -15.79
C LEU A 190 -13.93 22.56 -16.83
N ASP A 191 -13.28 23.04 -17.89
CA ASP A 191 -13.97 23.55 -19.09
C ASP A 191 -14.35 22.44 -20.08
N GLU A 192 -14.84 22.82 -21.27
CA GLU A 192 -15.23 21.89 -22.33
C GLU A 192 -14.05 21.08 -22.89
N ASP A 193 -12.81 21.59 -22.76
CA ASP A 193 -11.58 20.93 -23.21
C ASP A 193 -10.95 20.06 -22.10
N GLY A 194 -11.52 20.08 -20.88
CA GLY A 194 -11.02 19.35 -19.72
C GLY A 194 -9.91 20.07 -18.96
N GLU A 195 -9.68 21.36 -19.25
CA GLU A 195 -8.69 22.18 -18.57
C GLU A 195 -9.23 22.77 -17.27
N CYS A 196 -8.35 22.90 -16.29
CA CYS A 196 -8.71 23.36 -14.96
C CYS A 196 -8.92 24.88 -14.94
N LEU A 197 -10.18 25.33 -14.87
CA LEU A 197 -10.52 26.75 -14.77
C LEU A 197 -10.28 27.30 -13.36
N LYS A 198 -10.67 26.53 -12.35
CA LYS A 198 -10.69 26.99 -10.97
C LYS A 198 -10.65 25.82 -9.98
N THR A 199 -9.76 25.92 -9.00
CA THR A 199 -9.74 24.98 -7.88
C THR A 199 -10.90 25.24 -6.92
N VAL A 200 -11.55 24.15 -6.53
CA VAL A 200 -12.66 24.11 -5.55
C VAL A 200 -12.23 23.19 -4.41
N PRO A 201 -11.44 23.69 -3.44
CA PRO A 201 -10.89 22.85 -2.38
C PRO A 201 -11.99 22.16 -1.56
N CYS A 202 -11.71 20.93 -1.16
CA CYS A 202 -12.50 20.17 -0.21
C CYS A 202 -12.23 20.70 1.21
N TYR A 203 -13.07 21.61 1.69
CA TYR A 203 -12.91 22.20 3.03
C TYR A 203 -13.38 21.21 4.10
N ALA A 204 -12.55 20.89 5.09
CA ALA A 204 -12.95 20.02 6.20
C ALA A 204 -13.61 20.79 7.38
N SER A 205 -13.50 22.12 7.41
CA SER A 205 -14.12 22.99 8.43
C SER A 205 -14.09 24.47 8.00
N GLY A 206 -14.80 25.32 8.74
CA GLY A 206 -14.77 26.79 8.55
C GLY A 206 -15.94 27.33 7.71
N PRO A 207 -15.93 28.62 7.35
CA PRO A 207 -17.07 29.30 6.73
C PRO A 207 -17.37 28.83 5.29
N LYS A 208 -16.45 28.10 4.67
CA LYS A 208 -16.58 27.54 3.31
C LYS A 208 -16.90 26.04 3.32
N PHE A 209 -17.00 25.43 4.50
CA PHE A 209 -17.42 24.04 4.64
C PHE A 209 -18.90 23.91 4.27
N ASP A 210 -19.22 23.02 3.34
CA ASP A 210 -20.58 22.60 3.02
C ASP A 210 -20.84 21.22 3.64
N PRO A 211 -21.75 21.10 4.62
CA PRO A 211 -22.08 19.81 5.23
C PRO A 211 -22.68 18.77 4.27
N ASN A 212 -23.11 19.16 3.06
CA ASN A 212 -23.66 18.24 2.06
C ASN A 212 -22.61 17.80 1.02
N ASP A 213 -21.39 18.33 1.10
CA ASP A 213 -20.30 17.96 0.21
C ASP A 213 -19.40 16.94 0.90
N ASP A 214 -19.67 15.66 0.62
CA ASP A 214 -18.87 14.53 1.13
C ASP A 214 -17.43 14.52 0.58
N CYS A 215 -17.08 15.45 -0.32
CA CYS A 215 -15.75 15.61 -0.89
C CYS A 215 -15.24 14.30 -1.55
N LEU A 216 -16.16 13.53 -2.14
CA LEU A 216 -15.85 12.25 -2.75
C LEU A 216 -15.19 12.44 -4.11
N ALA A 217 -14.10 11.72 -4.34
CA ALA A 217 -13.46 11.62 -5.64
C ALA A 217 -12.87 10.22 -5.84
N PRO A 218 -12.79 9.73 -7.09
CA PRO A 218 -12.21 8.42 -7.37
C PRO A 218 -10.71 8.42 -7.08
N ILE A 219 -10.25 7.48 -6.25
CA ILE A 219 -8.83 7.25 -5.98
C ILE A 219 -8.52 5.76 -6.00
N GLY A 220 -7.38 5.40 -6.58
CA GLY A 220 -6.82 4.06 -6.43
C GLY A 220 -6.17 3.93 -5.07
N GLU A 221 -6.82 3.24 -4.14
CA GLU A 221 -6.30 2.93 -2.82
C GLU A 221 -5.00 2.10 -2.92
N ARG A 222 -4.07 2.34 -2.00
CA ARG A 222 -2.67 1.90 -2.12
C ARG A 222 -2.26 1.03 -0.95
N ALA A 223 -1.35 0.10 -1.23
CA ALA A 223 -0.57 -0.60 -0.21
C ALA A 223 0.92 -0.49 -0.52
N TRP A 224 1.75 -0.14 0.46
CA TRP A 224 3.20 0.02 0.35
C TRP A 224 3.92 -0.99 1.24
N SER A 225 4.76 -1.83 0.64
CA SER A 225 5.58 -2.76 1.41
C SER A 225 6.64 -2.03 2.22
N SER A 226 7.09 -2.62 3.34
CA SER A 226 8.41 -2.29 3.87
C SER A 226 9.48 -2.50 2.78
N PRO A 227 10.56 -1.70 2.80
CA PRO A 227 11.66 -1.87 1.87
C PRO A 227 12.50 -3.12 2.15
N ILE A 228 13.11 -3.67 1.11
CA ILE A 228 14.22 -4.61 1.20
C ILE A 228 15.49 -3.85 0.81
N PHE A 229 16.48 -3.86 1.69
CA PHE A 229 17.78 -3.22 1.45
C PHE A 229 18.77 -4.28 0.99
N ILE A 230 19.42 -4.04 -0.15
CA ILE A 230 20.37 -4.97 -0.74
C ILE A 230 21.71 -4.27 -0.91
N THR A 231 22.75 -4.87 -0.34
CA THR A 231 24.16 -4.47 -0.50
C THR A 231 24.94 -5.54 -1.26
N HIS A 232 26.09 -5.15 -1.81
CA HIS A 232 27.03 -6.11 -2.38
C HIS A 232 27.88 -6.71 -1.27
N GLU A 233 27.97 -8.03 -1.22
CA GLU A 233 28.94 -8.69 -0.34
C GLU A 233 30.35 -8.47 -0.90
N ASN A 234 31.26 -7.90 -0.11
CA ASN A 234 32.64 -7.68 -0.54
C ASN A 234 33.29 -9.03 -0.92
N PRO A 235 33.96 -9.12 -2.09
CA PRO A 235 34.74 -10.32 -2.39
C PRO A 235 35.89 -10.42 -1.37
N SER A 236 35.86 -11.50 -0.58
CA SER A 236 36.93 -11.92 0.32
C SER A 236 38.18 -12.37 -0.42
#